data_AF-A0A8I0PI40-F1
#
_entry.id   AF-A0A8I0PI40-F1
#
_cell.length_a   1.000
_cell.length_b   1.000
_cell.length_c   1.000
_cell.angle_alpha   90.00
_cell.angle_beta   90.00
_cell.angle_gamma   90.00
#
_symmetry.space_group_name_H-M   'P 1'
#
loop_
_entity.id
_entity.type
_entity.pdbx_description
1 polymer ?
#
loop_
_entity_poly.entity_id
_entity_poly.type
_entity_poly.pdbx_seq_one_letter_code
_entity_poly.pdbx_strand_id
1 'polypeptide(L)'
;MTITSAMPTARKRPTRTRTKQVSSLPAIAVSKLPPIDIDLLPGTESLVCPNCSRWCPITGHDGRNPKLVPHHTGRAGTAEPRRCIGSNRRVKLDLTIAEWRELLADAITEASSRQPTAVLPKAFSPQTDRTLRARAERTPTRRVADWNAVLPRVADADKNRQEVPAGDAPTEGPAVPLTTLHPKRPAH
;
A
#
# COMPACT_ATOMS: atom_id res chain seq x y z
N MET A 1 37.04 -22.17 1.21
CA MET A 1 36.54 -21.19 2.20
C MET A 1 35.33 -20.50 1.61
N THR A 2 34.13 -20.96 1.95
CA THR A 2 32.88 -20.45 1.39
C THR A 2 32.46 -19.24 2.20
N ILE A 3 32.60 -18.03 1.64
CA ILE A 3 32.11 -16.81 2.26
C ILE A 3 30.59 -16.83 2.05
N THR A 4 29.83 -17.31 3.03
CA THR A 4 28.38 -17.12 3.07
C THR A 4 28.14 -15.63 3.29
N SER A 5 28.10 -14.87 2.20
CA SER A 5 27.73 -13.45 2.24
C SER A 5 26.26 -13.39 2.60
N ALA A 6 25.95 -12.88 3.79
CA ALA A 6 24.57 -12.59 4.18
C ALA A 6 23.93 -11.74 3.07
N MET A 7 22.72 -12.09 2.66
CA MET A 7 22.02 -11.34 1.59
C MET A 7 22.01 -9.86 1.96
N PRO A 8 22.49 -8.97 1.07
CA PRO A 8 22.54 -7.56 1.38
C PRO A 8 21.11 -7.06 1.63
N THR A 9 20.93 -6.14 2.58
CA THR A 9 19.64 -5.52 2.90
C THR A 9 19.67 -4.02 2.62
N ALA A 10 18.49 -3.44 2.46
CA ALA A 10 18.34 -2.00 2.22
C ALA A 10 18.93 -1.21 3.39
N ARG A 11 19.94 -0.39 3.10
CA ARG A 11 20.60 0.43 4.13
C ARG A 11 19.70 1.60 4.56
N LYS A 12 19.85 2.00 5.83
CA LYS A 12 19.32 3.27 6.34
C LYS A 12 19.85 4.43 5.49
N ARG A 13 18.98 5.39 5.22
CA ARG A 13 19.34 6.57 4.42
C ARG A 13 20.22 7.48 5.28
N PRO A 14 21.37 7.94 4.77
CA PRO A 14 22.19 8.89 5.50
C PRO A 14 21.53 10.28 5.46
N THR A 15 21.76 11.10 6.47
CA THR A 15 21.25 12.49 6.50
C THR A 15 22.03 13.40 5.55
N ARG A 16 23.36 13.20 5.43
CA ARG A 16 24.25 13.93 4.50
C ARG A 16 25.15 12.95 3.76
N THR A 17 25.62 13.32 2.57
CA THR A 17 26.66 12.56 1.86
C THR A 17 27.86 13.43 1.52
N ARG A 18 29.07 12.87 1.65
CA ARG A 18 30.33 13.51 1.28
C ARG A 18 30.73 13.26 -0.18
N THR A 19 30.05 12.35 -0.88
CA THR A 19 30.39 12.05 -2.27
C THR A 19 30.14 13.26 -3.16
N LYS A 20 31.08 13.55 -4.07
CA LYS A 20 30.89 14.56 -5.12
C LYS A 20 30.05 14.03 -6.29
N GLN A 21 29.84 12.72 -6.39
CA GLN A 21 29.08 12.08 -7.48
C GLN A 21 27.66 12.64 -7.59
N VAL A 22 27.22 12.90 -8.82
CA VAL A 22 25.89 13.39 -9.16
C VAL A 22 25.28 12.43 -10.19
N SER A 23 23.97 12.21 -10.13
CA SER A 23 23.24 11.47 -11.15
C SER A 23 23.23 12.22 -12.49
N SER A 24 23.22 11.50 -13.60
CA SER A 24 23.02 12.06 -14.95
C SER A 24 21.56 12.46 -15.21
N LEU A 25 20.62 12.06 -14.36
CA LEU A 25 19.20 12.40 -14.50
C LEU A 25 18.97 13.92 -14.37
N PRO A 26 17.95 14.47 -15.07
CA PRO A 26 17.60 15.88 -14.97
C PRO A 26 17.35 16.33 -13.53
N ALA A 27 17.72 17.56 -13.18
CA ALA A 27 17.49 18.11 -11.84
C ALA A 27 16.00 18.13 -11.49
N ILE A 28 15.68 17.86 -10.21
CA ILE A 28 14.34 18.01 -9.67
C ILE A 28 14.15 19.47 -9.29
N ALA A 29 13.24 20.18 -9.94
CA ALA A 29 12.76 21.48 -9.48
C ALA A 29 11.79 21.26 -8.32
N VAL A 30 12.03 21.91 -7.19
CA VAL A 30 11.20 21.76 -5.99
C VAL A 30 9.79 22.27 -6.26
N SER A 31 9.65 23.38 -7.00
CA SER A 31 8.37 23.93 -7.45
C SER A 31 7.47 22.96 -8.23
N LYS A 32 8.02 21.89 -8.80
CA LYS A 32 7.27 20.89 -9.58
C LYS A 32 6.75 19.71 -8.75
N LEU A 33 7.10 19.63 -7.48
CA LEU A 33 6.60 18.60 -6.57
C LEU A 33 5.36 19.11 -5.82
N PRO A 34 4.46 18.21 -5.39
CA PRO A 34 3.40 18.57 -4.46
C PRO A 34 3.99 19.21 -3.19
N PRO A 35 3.42 20.30 -2.64
CA PRO A 35 3.96 20.96 -1.44
C PRO A 35 4.07 20.01 -0.23
N ILE A 36 3.18 19.02 -0.14
CA ILE A 36 3.17 17.98 0.91
C ILE A 36 4.31 16.95 0.78
N ASP A 37 4.91 16.85 -0.41
CA ASP A 37 6.02 15.94 -0.72
C ASP A 37 7.39 16.59 -0.53
N ILE A 38 7.42 17.77 0.09
CA ILE A 38 8.61 18.60 0.28
C ILE A 38 8.64 19.05 1.74
N ASP A 39 9.81 19.00 2.35
CA ASP A 39 10.13 19.67 3.61
C ASP A 39 11.34 20.57 3.36
N LEU A 40 11.15 21.90 3.44
CA LEU A 40 12.23 22.88 3.32
C LEU A 40 12.59 23.52 4.68
N LEU A 41 12.14 22.95 5.80
CA LEU A 41 12.53 23.47 7.10
C LEU A 41 14.06 23.38 7.29
N PRO A 42 14.69 24.45 7.82
CA PRO A 42 16.13 24.46 8.03
C PRO A 42 16.62 23.27 8.85
N GLY A 43 17.54 22.48 8.29
CA GLY A 43 18.13 21.31 8.93
C GLY A 43 17.38 19.99 8.72
N THR A 44 16.17 20.00 8.17
CA THR A 44 15.39 18.79 7.83
C THR A 44 15.03 18.71 6.35
N GLU A 45 15.78 19.43 5.50
CA GLU A 45 15.46 19.57 4.08
C GLU A 45 15.41 18.20 3.41
N SER A 46 14.22 17.83 2.95
CA SER A 46 13.95 16.54 2.34
C SER A 46 12.80 16.62 1.35
N LEU A 47 12.75 15.70 0.41
CA LEU A 47 11.64 15.59 -0.53
C LEU A 47 11.36 14.14 -0.89
N VAL A 48 10.17 13.87 -1.39
CA VAL A 48 9.78 12.56 -1.92
C VAL A 48 10.45 12.35 -3.27
N CYS A 49 11.29 11.32 -3.39
CA CYS A 49 11.95 11.02 -4.66
C CYS A 49 10.95 10.53 -5.71
N PRO A 50 10.89 11.13 -6.91
CA PRO A 50 9.95 10.73 -7.97
C PRO A 50 10.10 9.30 -8.48
N ASN A 51 11.27 8.67 -8.26
CA ASN A 51 11.55 7.31 -8.76
C ASN A 51 11.19 6.21 -7.77
N CYS A 52 11.11 6.51 -6.47
CA CYS A 52 10.85 5.49 -5.44
C CYS A 52 9.81 5.87 -4.40
N SER A 53 9.23 7.08 -4.49
CA SER A 53 8.16 7.57 -3.60
C SER A 53 8.52 7.49 -2.12
N ARG A 54 9.79 7.73 -1.80
CA ARG A 54 10.30 7.78 -0.42
C ARG A 54 10.91 9.14 -0.13
N TRP A 55 10.73 9.58 1.11
CA TRP A 55 11.41 10.74 1.66
C TRP A 55 12.93 10.58 1.61
N CYS A 56 13.59 11.58 1.02
CA CYS A 56 15.01 11.63 0.76
C CYS A 56 15.58 12.95 1.29
N PRO A 57 16.52 12.91 2.25
CA PRO A 57 17.27 14.09 2.64
C PRO A 57 17.99 14.73 1.45
N ILE A 58 18.03 16.06 1.45
CA ILE A 58 18.79 16.88 0.51
C ILE A 58 20.09 17.26 1.19
N THR A 59 21.21 16.89 0.58
CA THR A 59 22.53 17.29 1.05
C THR A 59 23.02 18.52 0.29
N GLY A 60 23.81 19.38 0.94
CA GLY A 60 24.41 20.54 0.32
C GLY A 60 23.40 21.64 -0.03
N HIS A 61 22.29 21.74 0.71
CA HIS A 61 21.28 22.79 0.56
C HIS A 61 21.83 24.19 0.87
N ASP A 62 22.89 24.25 1.67
CA ASP A 62 23.69 25.42 2.03
C ASP A 62 24.68 25.84 0.93
N GLY A 63 24.80 25.05 -0.14
CA GLY A 63 25.79 25.25 -1.20
C GLY A 63 25.21 25.25 -2.61
N ARG A 64 26.11 25.32 -3.61
CA ARG A 64 25.74 25.44 -5.03
C ARG A 64 25.21 24.16 -5.69
N ASN A 65 25.27 23.02 -5.02
CA ASN A 65 24.95 21.71 -5.61
C ASN A 65 24.06 20.84 -4.70
N PRO A 66 22.83 21.28 -4.40
CA PRO A 66 21.89 20.46 -3.64
C PRO A 66 21.56 19.17 -4.40
N LYS A 67 21.51 18.04 -3.69
CA LYS A 67 21.16 16.74 -4.27
C LYS A 67 20.60 15.77 -3.24
N LEU A 68 19.83 14.80 -3.73
CA LEU A 68 19.33 13.71 -2.89
C LEU A 68 20.48 12.83 -2.40
N VAL A 69 20.44 12.43 -1.15
CA VAL A 69 21.36 11.43 -0.61
C VAL A 69 21.22 10.08 -1.32
N PRO A 70 22.26 9.23 -1.34
CA PRO A 70 22.16 7.85 -1.80
C PRO A 70 21.07 7.08 -1.03
N HIS A 71 20.21 6.37 -1.76
CA HIS A 71 19.12 5.62 -1.13
C HIS A 71 18.68 4.40 -1.94
N HIS A 72 18.04 3.45 -1.24
CA HIS A 72 17.42 2.25 -1.83
C HIS A 72 15.93 2.47 -2.10
N THR A 73 15.33 1.69 -2.99
CA THR A 73 13.88 1.77 -3.27
C THR A 73 13.02 1.20 -2.12
N GLY A 74 13.53 0.19 -1.42
CA GLY A 74 12.86 -0.47 -0.29
C GLY A 74 12.96 0.28 1.06
N ARG A 75 12.21 -0.21 2.05
CA ARG A 75 12.38 0.21 3.45
C ARG A 75 13.71 -0.32 3.97
N ALA A 76 14.35 0.40 4.89
CA ALA A 76 15.58 -0.09 5.49
C ALA A 76 15.37 -1.46 6.16
N GLY A 77 16.31 -2.39 5.98
CA GLY A 77 16.24 -3.75 6.49
C GLY A 77 15.53 -4.76 5.59
N THR A 78 14.86 -4.35 4.50
CA THR A 78 14.26 -5.31 3.57
C THR A 78 15.33 -6.01 2.72
N ALA A 79 15.09 -7.30 2.41
CA ALA A 79 15.88 -8.04 1.42
C ALA A 79 15.79 -7.36 0.03
N GLU A 80 16.77 -7.63 -0.84
CA GLU A 80 16.93 -7.01 -2.18
C GLU A 80 17.10 -5.47 -2.20
N PRO A 81 18.26 -4.95 -1.76
CA PRO A 81 18.58 -3.53 -1.77
C PRO A 81 18.86 -3.04 -3.18
N ARG A 82 17.80 -2.76 -3.95
CA ARG A 82 17.95 -2.05 -5.22
C ARG A 82 18.23 -0.58 -4.93
N ARG A 83 19.43 -0.12 -5.27
CA ARG A 83 19.78 1.31 -5.19
C ARG A 83 18.88 2.07 -6.16
N CYS A 84 18.25 3.13 -5.68
CA CYS A 84 17.36 3.94 -6.50
C CYS A 84 18.16 4.71 -7.56
N ILE A 85 17.68 4.72 -8.80
CA ILE A 85 18.23 5.52 -9.92
C ILE A 85 18.22 7.02 -9.62
N GLY A 86 17.31 7.47 -8.74
CA GLY A 86 17.22 8.84 -8.25
C GLY A 86 18.25 9.20 -7.16
N SER A 87 19.12 8.27 -6.75
CA SER A 87 20.21 8.58 -5.82
C SER A 87 21.13 9.65 -6.38
N ASN A 88 21.63 10.58 -5.55
CA ASN A 88 22.52 11.66 -5.96
C ASN A 88 21.93 12.57 -7.07
N ARG A 89 20.62 12.55 -7.29
CA ARG A 89 19.96 13.41 -8.29
C ARG A 89 19.96 14.86 -7.80
N ARG A 90 20.33 15.79 -8.69
CA ARG A 90 20.35 17.22 -8.37
C ARG A 90 18.96 17.70 -8.00
N VAL A 91 18.91 18.61 -7.04
CA VAL A 91 17.72 19.33 -6.63
C VAL A 91 17.97 20.81 -6.92
N LYS A 92 17.02 21.46 -7.58
CA LYS A 92 17.00 22.90 -7.79
C LYS A 92 16.03 23.48 -6.77
N LEU A 93 16.58 24.12 -5.74
CA LEU A 93 15.81 24.85 -4.73
C LEU A 93 15.34 26.17 -5.36
N ASP A 94 14.25 26.10 -6.13
CA ASP A 94 13.65 27.24 -6.85
C ASP A 94 12.43 27.84 -6.15
N LEU A 95 12.19 27.43 -4.91
CA LEU A 95 11.24 28.03 -3.98
C LEU A 95 12.00 28.48 -2.74
N THR A 96 11.63 29.63 -2.21
CA THR A 96 11.98 30.06 -0.87
C THR A 96 11.18 29.27 0.17
N ILE A 97 11.67 29.24 1.40
CA ILE A 97 10.96 28.60 2.53
C ILE A 97 9.60 29.28 2.77
N ALA A 98 9.51 30.60 2.57
CA ALA A 98 8.26 31.34 2.73
C ALA A 98 7.23 30.95 1.68
N GLU A 99 7.61 30.93 0.40
CA GLU A 99 6.72 30.51 -0.70
C GLU A 99 6.26 29.05 -0.52
N TRP A 100 7.16 28.15 -0.11
CA TRP A 100 6.77 26.77 0.17
C TRP A 100 5.76 26.66 1.34
N ARG A 101 5.94 27.45 2.41
CA ARG A 101 4.99 27.47 3.54
C ARG A 101 3.61 27.97 3.11
N GLU A 102 3.56 28.98 2.27
CA GLU A 102 2.31 29.50 1.70
C GLU A 102 1.61 28.45 0.84
N LEU A 103 2.34 27.83 -0.10
CA LEU A 103 1.81 26.73 -0.93
C LEU A 103 1.31 25.55 -0.09
N LEU A 104 2.01 25.22 1.01
CA LEU A 104 1.59 24.16 1.92
C LEU A 104 0.32 24.55 2.69
N ALA A 105 0.21 25.80 3.15
CA ALA A 105 -0.98 26.30 3.83
C ALA A 105 -2.20 26.32 2.90
N ASP A 106 -2.03 26.72 1.65
CA ASP A 106 -3.08 26.69 0.64
C ASP A 106 -3.54 25.25 0.36
N ALA A 107 -2.59 24.32 0.20
CA ALA A 107 -2.90 22.91 -0.02
C ALA A 107 -3.65 22.29 1.17
N ILE A 108 -3.29 22.64 2.41
CA ILE A 108 -4.00 22.19 3.62
C ILE A 108 -5.40 22.80 3.68
N THR A 109 -5.55 24.08 3.35
CA THR A 109 -6.83 24.78 3.34
C THR A 109 -7.78 24.16 2.32
N GLU A 110 -7.30 23.91 1.11
CA GLU A 110 -8.06 23.25 0.05
C GLU A 110 -8.40 21.80 0.39
N ALA A 111 -7.50 21.06 1.06
CA ALA A 111 -7.81 19.72 1.53
C ALA A 111 -8.89 19.74 2.64
N SER A 112 -8.87 20.75 3.51
CA SER A 112 -9.80 20.90 4.62
C SER A 112 -11.15 21.47 4.21
N SER A 113 -11.23 22.23 3.11
CA SER A 113 -12.48 22.76 2.56
C SER A 113 -13.40 21.65 2.05
N ARG A 114 -12.83 20.47 1.71
CA ARG A 114 -13.58 19.28 1.33
C ARG A 114 -14.42 18.82 2.51
N GLN A 115 -15.74 18.97 2.38
CA GLN A 115 -16.68 18.44 3.35
C GLN A 115 -16.47 16.92 3.46
N PRO A 116 -16.16 16.38 4.65
CA PRO A 116 -16.16 14.95 4.84
C PRO A 116 -17.57 14.44 4.56
N THR A 117 -17.69 13.46 3.68
CA THR A 117 -18.90 12.64 3.60
C THR A 117 -18.94 11.81 4.87
N ALA A 118 -19.56 12.36 5.91
CA ALA A 118 -19.82 11.63 7.14
C ALA A 118 -20.77 10.48 6.80
N VAL A 119 -20.21 9.29 6.57
CA VAL A 119 -20.98 8.05 6.56
C VAL A 119 -21.37 7.79 8.01
N LEU A 120 -22.52 8.32 8.41
CA LEU A 120 -23.10 8.00 9.71
C LEU A 120 -23.31 6.48 9.77
N PRO A 121 -22.85 5.81 10.85
CA PRO A 121 -23.20 4.41 11.07
C PRO A 121 -24.71 4.27 10.99
N LYS A 122 -25.19 3.25 10.27
CA LYS A 122 -26.61 2.93 10.25
C LYS A 122 -27.07 2.76 11.70
N ALA A 123 -28.06 3.53 12.12
CA ALA A 123 -28.59 3.47 13.48
C ALA A 123 -28.89 2.00 13.84
N PHE A 124 -28.43 1.58 15.03
CA PHE A 124 -28.62 0.23 15.52
C PHE A 124 -30.11 -0.03 15.68
N SER A 125 -30.70 -0.75 14.73
CA SER A 125 -32.14 -1.02 14.74
C SER A 125 -32.47 -2.21 15.63
N PRO A 126 -33.68 -2.30 16.20
CA PRO A 126 -34.15 -3.50 16.92
C PRO A 126 -34.04 -4.78 16.07
N GLN A 127 -34.15 -4.66 14.75
CA GLN A 127 -33.93 -5.77 13.81
C GLN A 127 -32.47 -6.22 13.78
N THR A 128 -31.53 -5.27 13.84
CA THR A 128 -30.09 -5.56 13.92
C THR A 128 -29.76 -6.26 15.23
N ASP A 129 -30.29 -5.77 16.36
CA ASP A 129 -30.13 -6.41 17.67
C ASP A 129 -30.66 -7.85 17.66
N ARG A 130 -31.88 -8.06 17.16
CA ARG A 130 -32.49 -9.38 17.06
C ARG A 130 -31.66 -10.33 16.19
N THR A 131 -31.11 -9.84 15.08
CA THR A 131 -30.27 -10.65 14.19
C THR A 131 -28.94 -11.03 14.85
N LEU A 132 -28.32 -10.09 15.56
CA LEU A 132 -27.07 -10.34 16.28
C LEU A 132 -27.25 -11.30 17.46
N ARG A 133 -28.34 -11.16 18.23
CA ARG A 133 -28.70 -12.10 19.30
C ARG A 133 -28.98 -13.49 18.75
N ALA A 134 -29.80 -13.59 17.70
CA ALA A 134 -30.06 -14.86 17.04
C ALA A 134 -28.77 -15.52 16.50
N ARG A 135 -27.78 -14.73 16.06
CA ARG A 135 -26.46 -15.23 15.67
C ARG A 135 -25.63 -15.70 16.86
N ALA A 136 -25.66 -14.98 17.98
CA ALA A 136 -24.95 -15.35 19.20
C ALA A 136 -25.53 -16.62 19.86
N GLU A 137 -26.85 -16.79 19.77
CA GLU A 137 -27.57 -17.96 20.29
C GLU A 137 -27.41 -19.22 19.41
N ARG A 138 -26.86 -19.09 18.18
CA ARG A 138 -26.59 -20.23 17.31
C ARG A 138 -25.42 -21.06 17.83
N THR A 139 -25.74 -22.21 18.43
CA THR A 139 -24.76 -23.21 18.82
C THR A 139 -24.27 -24.03 17.61
N PRO A 140 -23.06 -24.61 17.68
CA PRO A 140 -22.56 -25.53 16.64
C PRO A 140 -23.52 -26.71 16.37
N THR A 141 -24.10 -27.28 17.43
CA THR A 141 -25.04 -28.40 17.34
C THR A 141 -26.29 -28.03 16.55
N ARG A 142 -26.86 -26.84 16.81
CA ARG A 142 -28.03 -26.34 16.07
C ARG A 142 -27.69 -26.12 14.59
N ARG A 143 -26.50 -25.62 14.28
CA ARG A 143 -26.04 -25.43 12.89
C ARG A 143 -25.93 -26.76 12.14
N VAL A 144 -25.41 -27.80 12.79
CA VAL A 144 -25.32 -29.14 12.20
C VAL A 144 -26.73 -29.71 11.95
N ALA A 145 -27.65 -29.56 12.91
CA ALA A 145 -29.03 -29.99 12.74
C ALA A 145 -29.75 -29.22 11.61
N ASP A 146 -29.61 -27.88 11.57
CA ASP A 146 -30.17 -27.04 10.51
C ASP A 146 -29.61 -27.42 9.13
N TRP A 147 -28.31 -27.75 9.03
CA TRP A 147 -27.69 -28.22 7.80
C TRP A 147 -28.22 -29.59 7.38
N ASN A 148 -28.29 -30.54 8.32
CA ASN A 148 -28.83 -31.87 8.08
C ASN A 148 -30.28 -31.84 7.60
N ALA A 149 -31.09 -30.92 8.12
CA ALA A 149 -32.48 -30.73 7.69
C ALA A 149 -32.58 -30.24 6.23
N VAL A 150 -31.57 -29.54 5.71
CA VAL A 150 -31.55 -29.01 4.34
C VAL A 150 -30.90 -29.98 3.35
N LEU A 151 -30.16 -31.00 3.81
CA LEU A 151 -29.50 -32.00 2.96
C LEU A 151 -30.41 -32.66 1.91
N PRO A 152 -31.65 -33.08 2.23
CA PRO A 152 -32.53 -33.70 1.22
C PRO A 152 -32.84 -32.74 0.06
N ARG A 153 -33.12 -31.48 0.38
CA ARG A 153 -33.39 -30.44 -0.63
C ARG A 153 -32.17 -30.09 -1.47
N VAL A 154 -30.98 -30.13 -0.87
CA VAL A 154 -29.71 -29.99 -1.61
C VAL A 154 -29.54 -31.14 -2.59
N ALA A 155 -29.79 -32.38 -2.15
CA ALA A 155 -29.72 -33.56 -3.01
C ALA A 155 -30.73 -33.49 -4.18
N ASP A 156 -31.96 -33.06 -3.93
CA ASP A 156 -32.97 -32.85 -4.98
C ASP A 156 -32.52 -31.77 -5.98
N ALA A 157 -31.99 -30.65 -5.47
CA ALA A 157 -31.50 -29.57 -6.32
C ALA A 157 -30.30 -29.99 -7.17
N ASP A 158 -29.39 -30.80 -6.60
CA ASP A 158 -28.24 -31.34 -7.33
C ASP A 158 -28.67 -32.36 -8.39
N LYS A 159 -29.66 -33.22 -8.08
CA LYS A 159 -30.26 -34.13 -9.06
C LYS A 159 -30.85 -33.37 -10.24
N ASN A 160 -31.65 -32.33 -9.97
CA ASN A 160 -32.24 -31.49 -11.02
C ASN A 160 -31.15 -30.76 -11.84
N ARG A 161 -30.03 -30.37 -11.22
CA ARG A 161 -28.91 -29.74 -11.94
C ARG A 161 -28.16 -30.71 -12.86
N GLN A 162 -28.17 -32.01 -12.54
CA GLN A 162 -27.56 -33.05 -13.38
C GLN A 162 -28.40 -33.38 -14.62
N GLU A 163 -29.69 -33.01 -14.65
CA GLU A 163 -30.54 -33.15 -15.82
C GLU A 163 -30.14 -32.09 -16.87
N VAL A 164 -29.22 -32.47 -17.76
CA VAL A 164 -28.85 -31.68 -18.93
C VAL A 164 -29.95 -31.82 -19.99
N PRO A 165 -30.57 -30.73 -20.48
CA PRO A 165 -31.55 -30.80 -21.57
C PRO A 165 -30.95 -31.46 -22.82
N ALA A 166 -31.74 -32.28 -23.51
CA ALA A 166 -31.28 -32.96 -24.72
C ALA A 166 -30.83 -31.94 -25.78
N GLY A 167 -29.53 -31.98 -26.14
CA GLY A 167 -28.92 -31.11 -27.14
C GLY A 167 -27.93 -30.07 -26.58
N ASP A 168 -27.88 -29.88 -25.26
CA ASP A 168 -26.88 -29.01 -24.61
C ASP A 168 -25.67 -29.82 -24.14
N ALA A 169 -24.47 -29.26 -24.31
CA ALA A 169 -23.24 -29.77 -23.71
C ALA A 169 -22.70 -28.72 -22.72
N PRO A 170 -22.28 -29.10 -21.50
CA PRO A 170 -21.60 -28.18 -20.60
C PRO A 170 -20.39 -27.57 -21.31
N THR A 171 -20.28 -26.24 -21.34
CA THR A 171 -19.08 -25.56 -21.84
C THR A 171 -17.87 -26.08 -21.05
N GLU A 172 -16.85 -26.60 -21.73
CA GLU A 172 -15.63 -27.08 -21.08
C GLU A 172 -14.97 -25.93 -20.31
N GLY A 173 -15.20 -25.91 -18.99
CA GLY A 173 -14.51 -25.03 -18.06
C GLY A 173 -13.16 -25.62 -17.68
N PRO A 174 -12.19 -24.79 -17.26
CA PRO A 174 -10.93 -25.30 -16.73
C PRO A 174 -11.20 -26.23 -15.54
N ALA A 175 -10.46 -27.36 -15.50
CA ALA A 175 -10.59 -28.34 -14.43
C ALA A 175 -10.42 -27.68 -13.05
N VAL A 176 -11.47 -27.73 -12.23
CA VAL A 176 -11.43 -27.22 -10.85
C VAL A 176 -10.88 -28.30 -9.92
N PRO A 177 -10.01 -27.96 -8.95
CA PRO A 177 -9.53 -28.92 -7.97
C PRO A 177 -10.69 -29.51 -7.16
N LEU A 178 -10.83 -30.83 -7.15
CA LEU A 178 -11.84 -31.55 -6.37
C LEU A 178 -11.48 -31.63 -4.88
N THR A 179 -10.23 -31.35 -4.54
CA THR A 179 -9.73 -31.30 -3.16
C THR A 179 -9.83 -29.89 -2.61
N THR A 180 -10.46 -29.74 -1.45
CA THR A 180 -10.53 -28.47 -0.73
C THR A 180 -9.13 -27.90 -0.50
N LEU A 181 -8.86 -26.71 -1.05
CA LEU A 181 -7.60 -26.01 -0.83
C LEU A 181 -7.60 -25.40 0.58
N HIS A 182 -6.61 -25.76 1.40
CA HIS A 182 -6.38 -25.15 2.71
C HIS A 182 -5.35 -24.01 2.57
N PRO A 183 -5.77 -22.73 2.55
CA PRO A 183 -4.83 -21.62 2.48
C PRO A 183 -3.95 -21.60 3.74
N LYS A 184 -2.63 -21.74 3.56
CA LYS A 184 -1.66 -21.55 4.64
C LYS A 184 -1.59 -20.07 4.98
N ARG A 185 -1.88 -19.72 6.23
CA ARG A 185 -1.65 -18.37 6.74
C ARG A 185 -0.14 -18.12 6.79
N PRO A 186 0.37 -17.02 6.20
CA PRO A 186 1.79 -16.71 6.30
C PRO A 186 2.18 -16.49 7.78
N ALA A 187 3.31 -17.07 8.18
CA ALA A 187 3.88 -16.84 9.50
C ALA A 187 4.29 -15.36 9.62
N HIS A 188 3.89 -14.72 10.72
CA HIS A 188 4.24 -13.35 11.07
C HIS A 188 5.66 -13.28 11.63
#